data_AF-A0A0G1AKB2-F1
#
_entry.id   AF-A0A0G1AKB2-F1
#
_cell.length_a   1.000
_cell.length_b   1.000
_cell.length_c   1.000
_cell.angle_alpha   90.00
_cell.angle_beta   90.00
_cell.angle_gamma   90.00
#
_symmetry.space_group_name_H-M   'P 1'
#
loop_
_entity.id
_entity.type
_entity.pdbx_description
1 polymer ?
#
loop_
_entity_poly.entity_id
_entity_poly.type
_entity_poly.pdbx_seq_one_letter_code
_entity_poly.pdbx_strand_id
1 'polypeptide(L)'
;MGNKGQAMLLAVLLIGSGILTMTAVSGYLTLQRVRMSSDTVNSTKAVFAADAGIECELFNYFKRASVNCGKLFFEDNKVSIKTSIVVDASSTPRYIKSIGSASRAYRAFMMGFGGATSTLP
;
A
#
# COMPACT_ATOMS: atom_id res chain seq x y z
N MET A 1 -13.48 65.05 1.00
CA MET A 1 -14.28 63.82 1.25
C MET A 1 -13.68 62.69 0.43
N GLY A 2 -12.95 61.74 1.03
CA GLY A 2 -12.33 60.65 0.26
C GLY A 2 -11.80 59.48 1.11
N ASN A 3 -11.30 59.77 2.31
CA ASN A 3 -10.57 58.79 3.13
C ASN A 3 -11.43 57.62 3.65
N LYS A 4 -12.74 57.82 3.91
CA LYS A 4 -13.64 56.75 4.41
C LYS A 4 -13.95 55.69 3.35
N GLY A 5 -14.15 56.08 2.09
CA GLY A 5 -14.44 55.15 0.99
C GLY A 5 -13.22 54.31 0.60
N GLN A 6 -12.04 54.93 0.59
CA GLN A 6 -10.78 54.23 0.37
C GLN A 6 -10.46 53.21 1.48
N ALA A 7 -10.69 53.58 2.75
CA ALA A 7 -10.49 52.65 3.86
C ALA A 7 -11.43 51.44 3.78
N MET A 8 -12.69 51.65 3.36
CA MET A 8 -13.65 50.55 3.20
C MET A 8 -13.27 49.62 2.04
N LEU A 9 -12.81 50.16 0.90
CA LEU A 9 -12.32 49.35 -0.23
C LEU A 9 -11.08 48.54 0.15
N LEU A 10 -10.14 49.14 0.89
CA LEU A 10 -8.96 48.44 1.37
C LEU A 10 -9.36 47.27 2.29
N ALA A 11 -10.31 47.48 3.20
CA ALA A 11 -10.79 46.44 4.10
C ALA A 11 -11.45 45.28 3.35
N VAL A 12 -12.31 45.56 2.37
CA VAL A 12 -12.95 44.52 1.55
C VAL A 12 -11.92 43.77 0.71
N LEU A 13 -10.92 44.46 0.16
CA LEU A 13 -9.85 43.83 -0.61
C LEU A 13 -8.99 42.91 0.26
N LEU A 14 -8.66 43.33 1.48
CA LEU A 14 -7.93 42.52 2.45
C LEU A 14 -8.73 41.28 2.85
N ILE A 15 -10.01 41.44 3.21
CA ILE A 15 -10.89 40.32 3.60
C ILE A 15 -11.08 39.35 2.41
N GLY A 16 -11.31 39.88 1.22
CA GLY A 16 -11.44 39.09 0.00
C GLY A 16 -10.18 38.29 -0.31
N SER A 17 -9.00 38.92 -0.22
CA SER A 17 -7.72 38.24 -0.44
C SER A 17 -7.43 37.14 0.60
N GLY A 18 -7.81 37.37 1.87
CA GLY A 18 -7.70 36.38 2.93
C GLY A 18 -8.57 35.14 2.68
N ILE A 19 -9.83 35.34 2.30
CA ILE A 19 -10.75 34.22 2.00
C ILE A 19 -10.27 33.45 0.77
N LEU A 20 -9.77 34.15 -0.25
CA LEU A 20 -9.30 33.51 -1.49
C LEU A 20 -8.07 32.63 -1.24
N THR A 21 -7.11 33.10 -0.45
CA THR A 21 -5.90 32.35 -0.09
C THR A 21 -6.23 31.11 0.75
N MET A 22 -7.10 31.25 1.75
CA MET A 22 -7.57 30.11 2.56
C MET A 22 -8.29 29.04 1.71
N THR A 23 -9.14 29.48 0.77
CA THR A 23 -9.87 28.59 -0.13
C THR A 23 -8.91 27.87 -1.08
N ALA A 24 -7.92 28.57 -1.64
CA ALA A 24 -6.92 27.98 -2.52
C ALA A 24 -6.08 26.90 -1.81
N VAL A 25 -5.62 27.17 -0.58
CA VAL A 25 -4.87 26.19 0.23
C VAL A 25 -5.75 24.98 0.56
N SER A 26 -7.00 25.20 0.95
CA SER A 26 -7.93 24.11 1.28
C SER A 26 -8.25 23.24 0.07
N GLY A 27 -8.46 23.85 -1.10
CA GLY A 27 -8.64 23.13 -2.37
C GLY A 27 -7.43 22.29 -2.73
N TYR A 28 -6.22 22.85 -2.58
CA TYR A 28 -4.97 22.15 -2.83
C TYR A 28 -4.80 20.93 -1.90
N LEU A 29 -5.01 21.10 -0.60
CA LEU A 29 -4.92 20.01 0.38
C LEU A 29 -5.93 18.90 0.10
N THR A 30 -7.15 19.26 -0.31
CA THR A 30 -8.19 18.29 -0.65
C THR A 30 -7.77 17.44 -1.85
N LEU A 31 -7.20 18.05 -2.90
CA LEU A 31 -6.68 17.31 -4.06
C LEU A 31 -5.55 16.35 -3.68
N GLN A 32 -4.65 16.76 -2.78
CA GLN A 32 -3.59 15.88 -2.30
C GLN A 32 -4.14 14.67 -1.54
N ARG A 33 -5.14 14.88 -0.67
CA ARG A 33 -5.78 13.79 0.08
C ARG A 33 -6.44 12.76 -0.83
N VAL A 34 -7.08 13.19 -1.92
CA VAL A 34 -7.68 12.27 -2.91
C VAL A 34 -6.62 11.38 -3.56
N ARG A 35 -5.48 11.95 -3.97
CA ARG A 35 -4.36 11.17 -4.53
C ARG A 35 -3.82 10.17 -3.52
N MET A 36 -3.59 10.62 -2.29
CA MET A 36 -3.09 9.77 -1.20
C MET A 36 -4.06 8.63 -0.85
N SER A 37 -5.38 8.86 -0.95
CA SER A 37 -6.40 7.83 -0.78
C SER A 37 -6.26 6.72 -1.82
N SER A 38 -6.07 7.06 -3.10
CA SER A 38 -5.86 6.06 -4.16
C SER A 38 -4.58 5.23 -3.96
N ASP A 39 -3.50 5.85 -3.51
CA ASP A 39 -2.25 5.14 -3.20
C ASP A 39 -2.40 4.24 -1.97
N THR A 40 -3.23 4.62 -1.01
CA THR A 40 -3.55 3.80 0.16
C THR A 40 -4.29 2.53 -0.24
N VAL A 41 -5.29 2.63 -1.14
CA VAL A 41 -6.01 1.45 -1.67
C VAL A 41 -5.07 0.52 -2.45
N ASN A 42 -4.17 1.07 -3.26
CA ASN A 42 -3.16 0.23 -3.93
C ASN A 42 -2.21 -0.42 -2.92
N SER A 43 -1.82 0.30 -1.86
CA SER A 43 -1.01 -0.25 -0.78
C SER A 43 -1.70 -1.40 -0.07
N THR A 44 -3.01 -1.30 0.25
CA THR A 44 -3.74 -2.39 0.91
C THR A 44 -3.86 -3.60 0.00
N LYS A 45 -4.14 -3.42 -1.30
CA LYS A 45 -4.10 -4.50 -2.30
C LYS A 45 -2.74 -5.20 -2.33
N ALA A 46 -1.64 -4.44 -2.32
CA ALA A 46 -0.29 -4.99 -2.27
C ALA A 46 -0.01 -5.74 -0.96
N VAL A 47 -0.54 -5.29 0.18
CA VAL A 47 -0.45 -6.01 1.47
C VAL A 47 -1.17 -7.36 1.37
N PHE A 48 -2.44 -7.36 0.95
CA PHE A 48 -3.23 -8.61 0.84
C PHE A 48 -2.59 -9.60 -0.14
N ALA A 49 -2.06 -9.11 -1.25
CA ALA A 49 -1.32 -9.93 -2.20
C ALA A 49 -0.06 -10.53 -1.56
N ALA A 50 0.72 -9.74 -0.83
CA ALA A 50 1.91 -10.25 -0.15
C ALA A 50 1.55 -11.36 0.87
N ASP A 51 0.47 -11.16 1.63
CA ASP A 51 0.01 -12.11 2.64
C ASP A 51 -0.48 -13.44 2.02
N ALA A 52 -1.33 -13.35 0.99
CA ALA A 52 -1.79 -14.52 0.24
C ALA A 52 -0.63 -15.35 -0.36
N GLY A 53 0.46 -14.69 -0.76
CA GLY A 53 1.67 -15.37 -1.20
C GLY A 53 2.37 -16.16 -0.10
N ILE A 54 2.44 -15.64 1.14
CA ILE A 54 3.00 -16.39 2.28
C ILE A 54 2.13 -17.61 2.57
N GLU A 55 0.81 -17.42 2.69
CA GLU A 55 -0.12 -18.50 3.00
C GLU A 55 -0.10 -19.61 1.95
N CYS A 56 0.04 -19.25 0.66
CA CYS A 56 0.16 -20.25 -0.40
C CYS A 56 1.44 -21.10 -0.27
N GLU A 57 2.59 -20.48 0.01
CA GLU A 57 3.84 -21.22 0.21
C GLU A 57 3.80 -22.06 1.49
N LEU A 58 3.12 -21.54 2.53
CA LEU A 58 2.89 -22.27 3.77
C LEU A 58 1.98 -23.48 3.56
N PHE A 59 0.93 -23.34 2.74
CA PHE A 59 0.06 -24.43 2.33
C PHE A 59 0.83 -25.50 1.57
N ASN A 60 1.65 -25.11 0.59
CA ASN A 60 2.52 -26.04 -0.14
C ASN A 60 3.43 -26.82 0.81
N TYR A 61 4.00 -26.15 1.82
CA TYR A 61 4.85 -26.76 2.82
C TYR A 61 4.11 -27.79 3.70
N PHE A 62 2.96 -27.43 4.29
CA PHE A 62 2.24 -28.32 5.21
C PHE A 62 1.45 -29.43 4.52
N LYS A 63 0.91 -29.18 3.33
CA LYS A 63 0.10 -30.15 2.59
C LYS A 63 0.89 -30.91 1.53
N ARG A 64 2.19 -30.65 1.39
CA ARG A 64 3.03 -31.18 0.30
C ARG A 64 2.41 -30.94 -1.08
N ALA A 65 1.71 -29.81 -1.24
CA ALA A 65 1.12 -29.41 -2.50
C ALA A 65 2.15 -28.65 -3.36
N SER A 66 1.95 -28.64 -4.68
CA SER A 66 2.83 -27.95 -5.64
C SER A 66 2.05 -26.87 -6.38
N VAL A 67 1.39 -25.97 -5.64
CA VAL A 67 0.63 -24.85 -6.21
C VAL A 67 1.59 -23.74 -6.64
N ASN A 68 1.35 -23.13 -7.80
CA ASN A 68 2.15 -22.00 -8.26
C ASN A 68 1.69 -20.69 -7.59
N CYS A 69 2.29 -20.36 -6.45
CA CYS A 69 1.94 -19.20 -5.64
C CYS A 69 2.22 -17.84 -6.31
N GLY A 70 3.08 -17.82 -7.34
CA GLY A 70 3.30 -16.62 -8.17
C GLY A 70 2.18 -16.32 -9.17
N LYS A 71 1.22 -17.24 -9.34
CA LYS A 71 0.08 -17.11 -10.28
C LYS A 71 -1.28 -17.17 -9.58
N LEU A 72 -1.37 -16.65 -8.37
CA LEU A 72 -2.67 -16.48 -7.71
C LEU A 72 -3.54 -15.51 -8.54
N PHE A 73 -4.82 -15.87 -8.68
CA PHE A 73 -5.77 -15.07 -9.45
C PHE A 73 -6.27 -13.89 -8.61
N PHE A 74 -6.07 -12.68 -9.13
CA PHE A 74 -6.64 -11.46 -8.59
C PHE A 74 -7.63 -10.90 -9.61
N GLU A 75 -8.76 -10.38 -9.13
CA GLU A 75 -9.75 -9.70 -9.98
C GLU A 75 -9.15 -8.47 -10.68
N ASP A 76 -8.17 -7.83 -10.05
CA ASP A 76 -7.43 -6.71 -10.60
C ASP A 76 -6.11 -7.21 -11.23
N ASN A 77 -6.03 -7.14 -12.57
CA ASN A 77 -4.84 -7.52 -13.34
C ASN A 77 -3.57 -6.69 -13.00
N LYS A 78 -3.70 -5.60 -12.25
CA LYS A 78 -2.56 -4.78 -11.79
C LYS A 78 -1.99 -5.26 -10.46
N VAL A 79 -2.59 -6.28 -9.84
CA VAL A 79 -2.10 -6.92 -8.63
C VAL A 79 -1.30 -8.14 -9.01
N SER A 80 -0.08 -8.24 -8.51
CA SER A 80 0.75 -9.44 -8.73
C SER A 80 1.60 -9.78 -7.51
N ILE A 81 1.92 -11.07 -7.38
CA ILE A 81 2.70 -11.61 -6.28
C ILE A 81 4.00 -12.19 -6.82
N LYS A 82 5.08 -11.97 -6.07
CA LYS A 82 6.34 -12.70 -6.23
C LYS A 82 6.69 -13.36 -4.90
N THR A 83 6.59 -14.68 -4.86
CA THR A 83 7.01 -15.49 -3.71
C THR A 83 8.38 -16.10 -3.97
N SER A 84 9.13 -16.33 -2.91
CA SER A 84 10.41 -17.04 -2.93
C SER A 84 10.62 -17.73 -1.59
N ILE A 85 10.93 -19.02 -1.65
CA ILE A 85 11.37 -19.81 -0.50
C ILE A 85 12.89 -19.87 -0.55
N VAL A 86 13.54 -19.52 0.56
CA VAL A 86 14.97 -19.77 0.73
C VAL A 86 15.14 -20.98 1.64
N VAL A 87 15.84 -21.98 1.12
CA VAL A 87 16.18 -23.22 1.82
C VAL A 87 17.66 -23.20 2.24
N ASP A 88 17.98 -23.80 3.37
CA ASP A 88 19.36 -24.09 3.76
C ASP A 88 19.93 -25.27 2.96
N ALA A 89 21.23 -25.53 3.10
CA ALA A 89 21.93 -26.65 2.45
C ALA A 89 21.33 -28.04 2.77
N SER A 90 20.52 -28.15 3.82
CA SER A 90 19.79 -29.36 4.21
C SER A 90 18.36 -29.43 3.64
N SER A 91 18.02 -28.58 2.67
CA SER A 91 16.68 -28.48 2.06
C SER A 91 15.55 -28.11 3.03
N THR A 92 15.88 -27.59 4.21
CA THR A 92 14.93 -27.06 5.18
C THR A 92 14.63 -25.60 4.83
N PRO A 93 13.35 -25.19 4.76
CA PRO A 93 13.01 -23.79 4.48
C PRO A 93 13.40 -22.93 5.67
N ARG A 94 14.16 -21.86 5.42
CA ARG A 94 14.56 -20.86 6.42
C ARG A 94 13.56 -19.74 6.55
N TYR A 95 13.20 -19.17 5.40
CA TYR A 95 12.22 -18.11 5.34
C TYR A 95 11.48 -18.12 4.01
N ILE A 96 10.22 -17.70 4.09
CA ILE A 96 9.39 -17.38 2.93
C ILE A 96 9.40 -15.88 2.79
N LYS A 97 9.66 -15.40 1.58
CA LYS A 97 9.49 -14.00 1.22
C LYS A 97 8.36 -13.91 0.21
N SER A 98 7.43 -13.00 0.46
CA SER A 98 6.37 -12.67 -0.49
C SER A 98 6.34 -11.17 -0.73
N ILE A 99 6.27 -10.78 -1.99
CA ILE A 99 6.18 -9.38 -2.42
C ILE A 99 4.88 -9.23 -3.19
N GLY A 100 3.94 -8.50 -2.62
CA GLY A 100 2.74 -8.05 -3.28
C GLY A 100 2.97 -6.70 -3.97
N SER A 101 2.43 -6.56 -5.17
CA SER A 101 2.52 -5.34 -5.96
C SER A 101 1.13 -4.97 -6.46
N ALA A 102 0.82 -3.67 -6.42
CA ALA A 102 -0.39 -3.11 -6.98
C ALA A 102 -0.09 -1.72 -7.52
N SER A 103 -0.09 -1.58 -8.85
CA SER A 103 0.30 -0.34 -9.54
C SER A 103 1.67 0.20 -9.08
N ARG A 104 1.72 1.28 -8.30
CA ARG A 104 2.96 1.90 -7.76
C ARG A 104 3.29 1.49 -6.33
N ALA A 105 2.42 0.71 -5.68
CA ALA A 105 2.61 0.28 -4.31
C ALA A 105 3.23 -1.12 -4.27
N TYR A 106 4.29 -1.25 -3.45
CA TYR A 106 4.98 -2.51 -3.19
C TYR A 106 5.01 -2.76 -1.69
N ARG A 107 4.64 -3.97 -1.29
CA ARG A 107 4.61 -4.43 0.11
C ARG A 107 5.19 -5.82 0.17
N ALA A 108 6.05 -6.06 1.15
CA ALA A 108 6.74 -7.33 1.28
C ALA A 108 6.63 -7.83 2.71
N PHE A 109 6.42 -9.14 2.83
CA PHE A 109 6.45 -9.84 4.09
C PHE A 109 7.48 -10.97 4.03
N MET A 110 8.05 -11.26 5.19
CA MET A 110 8.99 -12.36 5.37
C MET A 110 8.58 -13.14 6.61
N MET A 111 8.41 -14.45 6.46
CA MET A 111 8.16 -15.37 7.55
C MET A 111 9.39 -16.24 7.74
N GLY A 112 9.95 -16.28 8.95
CA GLY A 112 11.05 -17.16 9.31
C GLY A 112 10.53 -18.46 9.95
N PHE A 113 11.19 -19.58 9.65
CA PHE A 113 10.85 -20.91 10.18
C PHE A 113 11.73 -21.33 11.38
N GLY A 114 12.26 -20.37 12.13
CA GLY A 114 13.12 -20.65 13.28
C GLY A 114 12.42 -21.58 14.29
N GLY A 115 12.88 -22.85 14.38
CA GLY A 115 12.34 -23.85 15.30
C GLY A 115 11.07 -24.59 14.81
N ALA A 116 10.58 -24.33 13.59
CA ALA A 116 9.40 -25.01 13.04
C ALA A 116 9.80 -26.37 12.44
N THR A 117 9.73 -27.44 13.23
CA THR A 117 9.88 -28.82 12.73
C THR A 117 8.59 -29.26 12.01
N SER A 118 8.70 -29.81 10.81
CA SER A 118 7.60 -30.44 10.08
C SER A 118 7.20 -31.78 10.68
N THR A 119 6.88 -31.81 11.97
CA THR A 119 6.22 -32.95 12.60
C THR A 119 4.71 -32.74 12.48
N LEU A 120 4.16 -33.06 11.31
CA LEU A 120 2.74 -33.40 11.23
C LEU A 120 2.54 -34.74 11.97
N PRO A 121 1.42 -34.93 12.71
CA PRO A 121 0.97 -36.26 13.14
C PRO A 121 0.64 -37.18 11.94
#